data_AF-A0A7X8XWR7-F1
#
_entry.id   AF-A0A7X8XWR7-F1
#
_cell.length_a   1.000
_cell.length_b   1.000
_cell.length_c   1.000
_cell.angle_alpha   90.00
_cell.angle_beta   90.00
_cell.angle_gamma   90.00
#
_symmetry.space_group_name_H-M   'P 1'
#
loop_
_entity.id
_entity.type
_entity.pdbx_description
1 polymer ?
#
loop_
_entity_poly.entity_id
_entity_poly.type
_entity_poly.pdbx_seq_one_letter_code
_entity_poly.pdbx_strand_id
1 'polypeptide(L)'
;MRSIINWITGKWNSTPQMFIEEDILKIIFKINEDKLTICKKDILEKLDYPQDSIEKAIATLLFYNEISEDKEYFEIEEKGKKRAIKLIRKHRIYEKYLAEKTGFSKSNWHHKAEKKEHLLTDEQVDNMEKELGFPKFDPHGDPIPTKDGVLPKLKGKTLNLVTSSTIVKIIHMEDEPHDIYKSLIKKEIHMGSIMKVQKQSNGTIDYYTEGKHLKLSKKEAKNLQVVIIEQLDDIPMGVIRLTALKSNEKAIITGLSSECRGINRRRLLDLGFVKGTKISIGMVSPMQDPKAFLIRETLIALRKEQTDMILIKKLDHDTK
;
A
#
# COMPACT_ATOMS: atom_id res chain seq x y z
N MET A 1 14.31 -13.62 26.11
CA MET A 1 14.55 -12.17 26.36
C MET A 1 15.96 -11.71 25.98
N ARG A 2 17.05 -12.35 26.43
CA ARG A 2 18.44 -11.94 26.08
C ARG A 2 18.79 -12.03 24.58
N SER A 3 18.25 -12.99 23.82
CA SER A 3 18.52 -13.10 22.37
C SER A 3 17.85 -11.98 21.54
N ILE A 4 16.67 -11.53 21.97
CA ILE A 4 15.88 -10.48 21.30
C ILE A 4 16.55 -9.10 21.44
N ILE A 5 17.11 -8.81 22.63
CA ILE A 5 17.85 -7.57 22.88
C ILE A 5 19.14 -7.52 22.04
N ASN A 6 19.83 -8.66 21.90
CA ASN A 6 21.09 -8.73 21.16
C ASN A 6 20.95 -8.54 19.65
N TRP A 7 19.78 -8.86 19.08
CA TRP A 7 19.45 -8.62 17.67
C TRP A 7 19.25 -7.11 17.37
N ILE A 8 18.57 -6.38 18.28
CA ILE A 8 18.42 -4.92 18.18
C ILE A 8 19.79 -4.22 18.22
N THR A 9 20.75 -4.80 18.95
CA THR A 9 22.10 -4.25 19.12
C THR A 9 23.14 -4.78 18.12
N GLY A 10 22.75 -5.55 17.10
CA GLY A 10 23.66 -6.04 16.06
C GLY A 10 24.74 -7.03 16.52
N LYS A 11 24.49 -7.79 17.60
CA LYS A 11 25.49 -8.68 18.23
C LYS A 11 25.33 -10.18 17.94
N TRP A 12 24.60 -10.59 16.91
CA TRP A 12 24.60 -11.98 16.42
C TRP A 12 24.72 -12.04 14.90
N ASN A 13 25.56 -12.98 14.43
CA ASN A 13 25.74 -13.34 13.03
C ASN A 13 24.65 -14.35 12.54
N SER A 14 23.52 -14.55 13.23
CA SER A 14 22.49 -15.51 12.78
C SER A 14 21.05 -15.17 13.20
N THR A 15 20.13 -15.27 12.23
CA THR A 15 18.68 -15.12 12.40
C THR A 15 18.08 -16.34 13.14
N PRO A 16 17.13 -16.17 14.07
CA PRO A 16 16.46 -17.30 14.72
C PRO A 16 15.79 -18.23 13.71
N GLN A 17 15.94 -19.54 13.90
CA GLN A 17 15.37 -20.57 13.01
C GLN A 17 13.86 -20.38 12.79
N MET A 18 13.13 -20.03 13.86
CA MET A 18 11.69 -19.80 13.83
C MET A 18 11.27 -18.71 12.84
N PHE A 19 12.10 -17.69 12.59
CA PHE A 19 11.77 -16.60 11.67
C PHE A 19 11.88 -17.09 10.22
N ILE A 20 12.90 -17.89 9.93
CA ILE A 20 13.11 -18.52 8.62
C ILE A 20 11.94 -19.46 8.30
N GLU A 21 11.51 -20.28 9.27
CA GLU A 21 10.32 -21.13 9.14
C GLU A 21 9.05 -20.31 8.87
N GLU A 22 8.85 -19.21 9.60
CA GLU A 22 7.72 -18.30 9.43
C GLU A 22 7.69 -17.64 8.04
N ASP A 23 8.84 -17.19 7.54
CA ASP A 23 8.97 -16.62 6.20
C ASP A 23 8.72 -17.65 5.10
N ILE A 24 9.21 -18.88 5.26
CA ILE A 24 8.94 -19.99 4.33
C ILE A 24 7.43 -20.28 4.29
N LEU A 25 6.78 -20.41 5.45
CA LEU A 25 5.34 -20.63 5.52
C LEU A 25 4.54 -19.50 4.85
N LYS A 26 4.94 -18.24 5.06
CA LYS A 26 4.33 -17.06 4.41
C LYS A 26 4.43 -17.13 2.88
N ILE A 27 5.60 -17.51 2.35
CA ILE A 27 5.82 -17.65 0.90
C ILE A 27 5.01 -18.80 0.31
N ILE A 28 5.07 -20.00 0.90
CA ILE A 28 4.34 -21.17 0.41
C ILE A 28 2.82 -20.87 0.44
N PHE A 29 2.33 -20.27 1.53
CA PHE A 29 0.94 -19.85 1.63
C PHE A 29 0.51 -18.92 0.49
N LYS A 30 1.29 -17.85 0.20
CA LYS A 30 0.97 -16.90 -0.88
C LYS A 30 0.94 -17.60 -2.25
N ILE A 31 1.94 -18.44 -2.54
CA ILE A 31 2.04 -19.13 -3.84
C ILE A 31 0.92 -20.15 -4.03
N ASN A 32 0.57 -20.93 -3.00
CA ASN A 32 -0.51 -21.90 -3.09
C ASN A 32 -1.90 -21.23 -3.19
N GLU A 33 -2.13 -20.06 -2.57
CA GLU A 33 -3.37 -19.28 -2.76
C GLU A 33 -3.57 -18.84 -4.22
N ASP A 34 -2.47 -18.53 -4.92
CA ASP A 34 -2.46 -18.25 -6.36
C ASP A 34 -2.58 -19.51 -7.23
N LYS A 35 -2.72 -20.70 -6.61
CA LYS A 35 -2.77 -22.03 -7.24
C LYS A 35 -1.52 -22.33 -8.08
N LEU A 36 -0.39 -21.81 -7.63
CA LEU A 36 0.92 -22.06 -8.21
C LEU A 36 1.70 -23.06 -7.33
N THR A 37 2.72 -23.67 -7.93
CA THR A 37 3.63 -24.59 -7.23
C THR A 37 4.90 -23.87 -6.80
N ILE A 38 5.55 -24.37 -5.74
CA ILE A 38 6.81 -23.84 -5.22
C ILE A 38 7.75 -24.99 -4.90
N CYS A 39 9.01 -24.90 -5.32
CA CYS A 39 10.05 -25.86 -4.98
C CYS A 39 11.15 -25.23 -4.11
N LYS A 40 12.09 -26.05 -3.64
CA LYS A 40 13.22 -25.59 -2.80
C LYS A 40 14.04 -24.50 -3.48
N LYS A 41 14.24 -24.58 -4.80
CA LYS A 41 14.99 -23.58 -5.56
C LYS A 41 14.30 -22.21 -5.50
N ASP A 42 12.98 -22.17 -5.62
CA ASP A 42 12.22 -20.92 -5.55
C ASP A 42 12.32 -20.27 -4.15
N ILE A 43 12.33 -21.08 -3.08
CA ILE A 43 12.51 -20.59 -1.71
C ILE A 43 13.91 -19.97 -1.54
N LEU A 44 14.95 -20.64 -2.05
CA LEU A 44 16.34 -20.14 -2.01
C LEU A 44 16.53 -18.85 -2.80
N GLU A 45 15.82 -18.67 -3.92
CA GLU A 45 15.88 -17.43 -4.71
C GLU A 45 15.11 -16.28 -4.07
N LYS A 46 14.06 -16.56 -3.28
CA LYS A 46 13.20 -15.56 -2.65
C LYS A 46 13.66 -15.10 -1.27
N LEU A 47 14.40 -15.94 -0.54
CA LEU A 47 14.83 -15.66 0.83
C LEU A 47 16.33 -15.39 0.90
N ASP A 48 16.70 -14.27 1.51
CA ASP A 48 18.09 -13.89 1.76
C ASP A 48 18.60 -14.51 3.07
N TYR A 49 18.60 -15.85 3.14
CA TYR A 49 19.14 -16.63 4.25
C TYR A 49 20.16 -17.66 3.75
N PRO A 50 21.14 -18.07 4.60
CA PRO A 50 22.06 -19.14 4.23
C PRO A 50 21.32 -20.43 3.87
N GLN A 51 21.74 -21.11 2.79
CA GLN A 51 21.11 -22.32 2.27
C GLN A 51 20.88 -23.38 3.36
N ASP A 52 21.90 -23.68 4.18
CA ASP A 52 21.80 -24.67 5.27
C ASP A 52 20.70 -24.32 6.30
N SER A 53 20.44 -23.03 6.52
CA SER A 53 19.40 -22.57 7.45
C SER A 53 18.01 -22.76 6.87
N ILE A 54 17.84 -22.51 5.56
CA ILE A 54 16.61 -22.78 4.83
C ILE A 54 16.33 -24.29 4.79
N GLU A 55 17.33 -25.11 4.48
CA GLU A 55 17.19 -26.58 4.46
C GLU A 55 16.76 -27.14 5.81
N LYS A 56 17.38 -26.65 6.89
CA LYS A 56 17.00 -27.01 8.25
C LYS A 56 15.56 -26.57 8.59
N ALA A 57 15.13 -25.40 8.11
CA ALA A 57 13.77 -24.91 8.32
C ALA A 57 12.75 -25.78 7.59
N ILE A 58 12.99 -26.09 6.32
CA ILE A 58 12.15 -27.00 5.52
C ILE A 58 12.03 -28.36 6.21
N ALA A 59 13.15 -28.97 6.63
CA ALA A 59 13.13 -30.24 7.35
C ALA A 59 12.31 -30.17 8.65
N THR A 60 12.38 -29.05 9.37
CA THR A 60 11.61 -28.82 10.59
C THR A 60 10.11 -28.71 10.29
N LEU A 61 9.73 -27.96 9.26
CA LEU A 61 8.34 -27.78 8.84
C LEU A 61 7.71 -29.11 8.36
N LEU A 62 8.46 -29.92 7.61
CA LEU A 62 8.05 -31.27 7.20
C LEU A 62 7.85 -32.18 8.41
N PHE A 63 8.80 -32.20 9.35
CA PHE A 63 8.73 -33.02 10.56
C PHE A 63 7.48 -32.72 11.40
N TYR A 64 7.07 -31.45 11.49
CA TYR A 64 5.87 -31.04 12.24
C TYR A 64 4.56 -31.14 11.44
N ASN A 65 4.61 -31.59 10.19
CA ASN A 65 3.48 -31.60 9.25
C ASN A 65 2.85 -30.19 9.11
N GLU A 66 3.68 -29.16 9.03
CA GLU A 66 3.26 -27.79 8.69
C GLU A 66 3.29 -27.57 7.17
N ILE A 67 4.10 -28.34 6.46
CA ILE A 67 4.12 -28.46 5.01
C ILE A 67 4.23 -29.94 4.62
N SER A 68 3.86 -30.27 3.39
CA SER A 68 4.10 -31.56 2.75
C SER A 68 4.91 -31.37 1.47
N GLU A 69 5.50 -32.46 0.98
CA GLU A 69 6.30 -32.49 -0.25
C GLU A 69 5.75 -33.56 -1.20
N ASP A 70 5.34 -33.16 -2.40
CA ASP A 70 5.04 -34.07 -3.51
C ASP A 70 6.07 -33.86 -4.62
N LYS A 71 6.87 -34.91 -4.87
CA LYS A 71 8.05 -34.91 -5.74
C LYS A 71 9.10 -33.89 -5.32
N GLU A 72 8.95 -32.65 -5.78
CA GLU A 72 9.85 -31.51 -5.52
C GLU A 72 9.10 -30.25 -5.10
N TYR A 73 7.76 -30.32 -5.03
CA TYR A 73 6.90 -29.19 -4.72
C TYR A 73 6.38 -29.27 -3.30
N PHE A 74 6.38 -28.12 -2.62
CA PHE A 74 5.84 -28.00 -1.27
C PHE A 74 4.39 -27.51 -1.29
N GLU A 75 3.57 -28.12 -0.45
CA GLU A 75 2.20 -27.68 -0.16
C GLU A 75 2.07 -27.32 1.32
N ILE A 76 1.32 -26.26 1.60
CA ILE A 76 1.07 -25.85 2.98
C ILE A 76 -0.04 -26.70 3.61
N GLU A 77 0.24 -27.25 4.79
CA GLU A 77 -0.74 -28.01 5.57
C GLU A 77 -1.54 -27.09 6.50
N GLU A 78 -2.67 -27.59 7.03
CA GLU A 78 -3.57 -26.79 7.88
C GLU A 78 -2.88 -26.17 9.11
N LYS A 79 -1.88 -26.83 9.69
CA LYS A 79 -1.08 -26.27 10.80
C LYS A 79 -0.21 -25.11 10.33
N GLY A 80 0.53 -25.31 9.23
CA GLY A 80 1.38 -24.27 8.64
C GLY A 80 0.56 -23.07 8.18
N LYS A 81 -0.62 -23.31 7.60
CA LYS A 81 -1.56 -22.28 7.17
C LYS A 81 -1.99 -21.39 8.34
N LYS A 82 -2.33 -21.97 9.49
CA LYS A 82 -2.67 -21.19 10.70
C LYS A 82 -1.51 -20.33 11.17
N ARG A 83 -0.28 -20.84 11.14
CA ARG A 83 0.93 -20.10 11.53
C ARG A 83 1.25 -18.97 10.54
N ALA A 84 1.18 -19.24 9.24
CA ALA A 84 1.35 -18.23 8.17
C ALA A 84 0.32 -17.10 8.30
N ILE A 85 -0.97 -17.43 8.46
CA ILE A 85 -2.04 -16.43 8.56
C ILE A 85 -1.85 -15.55 9.80
N LYS A 86 -1.42 -16.12 10.94
CA LYS A 86 -1.10 -15.33 12.13
C LYS A 86 0.03 -14.35 11.86
N LEU A 87 1.11 -14.79 11.21
CA LEU A 87 2.23 -13.92 10.85
C LEU A 87 1.78 -12.78 9.91
N ILE A 88 1.03 -13.10 8.86
CA ILE A 88 0.46 -12.13 7.91
C ILE A 88 -0.43 -11.11 8.64
N ARG A 89 -1.25 -11.54 9.59
CA ARG A 89 -2.05 -10.63 10.42
C ARG A 89 -1.18 -9.67 11.23
N LYS A 90 -0.09 -10.17 11.85
CA LYS A 90 0.85 -9.34 12.61
C LYS A 90 1.51 -8.29 11.72
N HIS A 91 1.99 -8.72 10.55
CA HIS A 91 2.59 -7.86 9.53
C HIS A 91 1.62 -6.72 9.15
N ARG A 92 0.44 -7.08 8.63
CA ARG A 92 -0.53 -6.12 8.08
C ARG A 92 -1.06 -5.13 9.11
N ILE A 93 -1.34 -5.58 10.34
CA ILE A 93 -1.75 -4.68 11.44
C ILE A 93 -0.63 -3.70 11.78
N TYR A 94 0.61 -4.17 11.86
CA TYR A 94 1.71 -3.31 12.26
C TYR A 94 2.12 -2.33 11.15
N GLU A 95 2.09 -2.75 9.88
CA GLU A 95 2.20 -1.83 8.74
C GLU A 95 1.14 -0.74 8.79
N LYS A 96 -0.13 -1.13 9.00
CA LYS A 96 -1.24 -0.19 9.15
C LYS A 96 -1.01 0.77 10.31
N TYR A 97 -0.51 0.28 11.44
CA TYR A 97 -0.18 1.09 12.60
C TYR A 97 0.89 2.14 12.27
N LEU A 98 2.00 1.72 11.67
CA LEU A 98 3.09 2.62 11.28
C LEU A 98 2.61 3.67 10.26
N ALA A 99 1.87 3.24 9.24
CA ALA A 99 1.35 4.13 8.20
C ALA A 99 0.42 5.23 8.76
N GLU A 100 -0.37 4.92 9.79
CA GLU A 100 -1.32 5.89 10.37
C GLU A 100 -0.73 6.73 11.53
N LYS A 101 0.27 6.22 12.25
CA LYS A 101 0.71 6.80 13.54
C LYS A 101 2.08 7.48 13.53
N THR A 102 3.01 7.14 12.62
CA THR A 102 4.42 7.58 12.75
C THR A 102 4.90 8.54 11.65
N GLY A 103 4.13 8.70 10.56
CA GLY A 103 4.54 9.53 9.42
C GLY A 103 5.69 8.94 8.60
N PHE A 104 6.05 7.67 8.80
CA PHE A 104 7.05 6.99 7.97
C PHE A 104 6.61 6.92 6.50
N SER A 105 7.59 6.99 5.60
CA SER A 105 7.37 6.74 4.18
C SER A 105 6.97 5.28 3.92
N LYS A 106 6.38 5.03 2.74
CA LYS A 106 5.92 3.69 2.33
C LYS A 106 6.97 2.59 2.48
N SER A 107 8.14 2.81 1.91
CA SER A 107 9.25 1.86 2.02
C SER A 107 9.72 1.65 3.46
N ASN A 108 9.61 2.67 4.33
CA ASN A 108 10.12 2.60 5.68
C ASN A 108 9.20 1.81 6.61
N TRP A 109 7.87 1.94 6.49
CA TRP A 109 6.98 1.15 7.34
C TRP A 109 6.94 -0.32 6.93
N HIS A 110 7.03 -0.64 5.63
CA HIS A 110 7.05 -2.02 5.15
C HIS A 110 8.25 -2.80 5.71
N HIS A 111 9.47 -2.31 5.44
CA HIS A 111 10.69 -2.94 5.95
C HIS A 111 10.72 -2.98 7.50
N LYS A 112 10.15 -1.97 8.18
CA LYS A 112 10.04 -2.01 9.65
C LYS A 112 9.06 -3.09 10.13
N ALA A 113 8.02 -3.38 9.35
CA ALA A 113 7.04 -4.38 9.69
C ALA A 113 7.57 -5.81 9.50
N GLU A 114 8.21 -6.10 8.37
CA GLU A 114 8.95 -7.36 8.15
C GLU A 114 9.89 -7.69 9.32
N LYS A 115 10.67 -6.70 9.78
CA LYS A 115 11.60 -6.90 10.88
C LYS A 115 10.95 -7.14 12.23
N LYS A 116 9.70 -6.74 12.41
CA LYS A 116 9.02 -6.75 13.71
C LYS A 116 7.96 -7.84 13.84
N GLU A 117 7.38 -8.32 12.73
CA GLU A 117 6.24 -9.24 12.73
C GLU A 117 6.48 -10.50 13.58
N HIS A 118 7.68 -11.10 13.49
CA HIS A 118 8.07 -12.29 14.25
C HIS A 118 8.17 -12.06 15.76
N LEU A 119 8.32 -10.79 16.17
CA LEU A 119 8.50 -10.38 17.56
C LEU A 119 7.22 -9.86 18.21
N LEU A 120 6.15 -9.66 17.43
CA LEU A 120 4.88 -9.17 17.95
C LEU A 120 4.11 -10.28 18.65
N THR A 121 3.63 -10.00 19.86
CA THR A 121 2.68 -10.87 20.55
C THR A 121 1.27 -10.62 20.05
N ASP A 122 0.39 -11.62 20.18
CA ASP A 122 -1.02 -11.48 19.77
C ASP A 122 -1.71 -10.33 20.53
N GLU A 123 -1.37 -10.13 21.81
CA GLU A 123 -1.86 -9.01 22.62
C GLU A 123 -1.42 -7.64 22.08
N GLN A 124 -0.16 -7.50 21.65
CA GLN A 124 0.32 -6.25 21.04
C GLN A 124 -0.44 -5.94 19.74
N VAL A 125 -0.67 -6.96 18.92
CA VAL A 125 -1.42 -6.82 17.66
C VAL A 125 -2.87 -6.45 17.92
N ASP A 126 -3.50 -7.07 18.92
CA ASP A 126 -4.88 -6.78 19.29
C ASP A 126 -5.07 -5.35 19.83
N ASN A 127 -4.12 -4.85 20.62
CA ASN A 127 -4.12 -3.47 21.09
C ASN A 127 -3.97 -2.48 19.92
N MET A 128 -3.04 -2.75 18.99
CA MET A 128 -2.86 -1.92 17.79
C MET A 128 -4.10 -1.94 16.89
N GLU A 129 -4.72 -3.11 16.68
CA GLU A 129 -5.96 -3.24 15.91
C GLU A 129 -7.08 -2.38 16.51
N LYS A 130 -7.25 -2.44 17.84
CA LYS A 130 -8.24 -1.64 18.56
C LYS A 130 -7.97 -0.13 18.41
N GLU A 131 -6.72 0.30 18.56
CA GLU A 131 -6.32 1.70 18.38
C GLU A 131 -6.50 2.22 16.96
N LEU A 132 -6.48 1.32 15.97
CA LEU A 132 -6.75 1.61 14.57
C LEU A 132 -8.25 1.56 14.21
N GLY A 133 -9.11 1.18 15.16
CA GLY A 133 -10.56 1.09 14.94
C GLY A 133 -10.97 -0.14 14.14
N PHE A 134 -10.28 -1.27 14.34
CA PHE A 134 -10.56 -2.56 13.66
C PHE A 134 -10.49 -2.46 12.13
N PRO A 135 -9.33 -2.08 11.56
CA PRO A 135 -9.17 -1.97 10.12
C PRO A 135 -9.38 -3.32 9.43
N LYS A 136 -10.08 -3.31 8.30
CA LYS A 136 -10.29 -4.50 7.45
C LYS A 136 -9.18 -4.73 6.43
N PHE A 137 -8.41 -3.68 6.14
CA PHE A 137 -7.38 -3.67 5.12
C PHE A 137 -6.13 -2.96 5.61
N ASP A 138 -4.99 -3.40 5.13
CA ASP A 138 -3.70 -2.75 5.37
C ASP A 138 -3.53 -1.48 4.49
N PRO A 139 -2.36 -0.81 4.50
CA PRO A 139 -2.12 0.35 3.65
C PRO A 139 -2.06 0.09 2.14
N HIS A 140 -1.83 -1.16 1.73
CA HIS A 140 -1.71 -1.64 0.36
C HIS A 140 -3.04 -2.12 -0.23
N GLY A 141 -4.05 -2.34 0.61
CA GLY A 141 -5.37 -2.82 0.22
C GLY A 141 -5.58 -4.31 0.49
N ASP A 142 -4.59 -4.99 1.05
CA ASP A 142 -4.69 -6.38 1.40
C ASP A 142 -5.64 -6.59 2.58
N PRO A 143 -6.47 -7.65 2.55
CA PRO A 143 -7.41 -7.95 3.60
C PRO A 143 -6.65 -8.40 4.85
N ILE A 144 -6.93 -7.79 6.00
CA ILE A 144 -6.33 -8.21 7.26
C ILE A 144 -7.04 -9.50 7.71
N PRO A 145 -6.31 -10.62 7.93
CA PRO A 145 -6.92 -11.83 8.45
C PRO A 145 -7.59 -11.56 9.79
N THR A 146 -8.74 -12.18 10.03
CA THR A 146 -9.42 -12.12 11.33
C THR A 146 -8.63 -12.87 12.41
N LYS A 147 -8.98 -12.67 13.69
CA LYS A 147 -8.35 -13.40 14.81
C LYS A 147 -8.47 -14.92 14.69
N ASP A 148 -9.58 -15.40 14.13
CA ASP A 148 -9.84 -16.82 13.90
C ASP A 148 -9.12 -17.36 12.65
N GLY A 149 -8.33 -16.53 11.97
CA GLY A 149 -7.55 -16.91 10.79
C GLY A 149 -8.35 -16.94 9.49
N VAL A 150 -9.57 -16.38 9.47
CA VAL A 150 -10.31 -16.21 8.22
C VAL A 150 -9.70 -15.07 7.41
N LEU A 151 -9.26 -15.36 6.18
CA LEU A 151 -8.78 -14.37 5.21
C LEU A 151 -9.94 -13.93 4.30
N PRO A 152 -10.40 -12.66 4.39
CA PRO A 152 -11.43 -12.15 3.50
C PRO A 152 -10.96 -12.15 2.03
N LYS A 153 -11.84 -12.51 1.09
CA LYS A 153 -11.53 -12.38 -0.35
C LYS A 153 -11.68 -10.93 -0.81
N LEU A 154 -10.69 -10.46 -1.58
CA LEU A 154 -10.79 -9.19 -2.29
C LEU A 154 -11.85 -9.27 -3.38
N LYS A 155 -12.75 -8.28 -3.42
CA LYS A 155 -13.81 -8.16 -4.44
C LYS A 155 -13.33 -7.23 -5.56
N GLY A 156 -12.28 -7.63 -6.27
CA GLY A 156 -11.66 -6.83 -7.34
C GLY A 156 -11.41 -7.62 -8.62
N LYS A 157 -11.14 -6.91 -9.71
CA LYS A 157 -10.58 -7.45 -10.94
C LYS A 157 -9.18 -6.89 -11.14
N THR A 158 -8.27 -7.69 -11.66
CA THR A 158 -6.95 -7.19 -12.07
C THR A 158 -7.10 -6.17 -13.20
N LEU A 159 -6.40 -5.04 -13.12
CA LEU A 159 -6.57 -3.93 -14.06
C LEU A 159 -6.31 -4.33 -15.51
N ASN A 160 -5.41 -5.28 -15.75
CA ASN A 160 -5.12 -5.80 -17.08
C ASN A 160 -6.31 -6.49 -17.77
N LEU A 161 -7.33 -6.91 -17.02
CA LEU A 161 -8.54 -7.56 -17.52
C LEU A 161 -9.71 -6.58 -17.71
N VAL A 162 -9.52 -5.29 -17.43
CA VAL A 162 -10.58 -4.27 -17.54
C VAL A 162 -10.65 -3.71 -18.95
N THR A 163 -11.85 -3.56 -19.48
CA THR A 163 -12.11 -3.01 -20.82
C THR A 163 -11.79 -1.51 -20.91
N SER A 164 -11.50 -1.05 -22.13
CA SER A 164 -11.35 0.36 -22.46
C SER A 164 -12.60 1.17 -22.11
N SER A 165 -12.43 2.47 -21.87
CA SER A 165 -13.47 3.45 -21.49
C SER A 165 -14.16 3.22 -20.14
N THR A 166 -13.59 2.36 -19.29
CA THR A 166 -14.12 2.08 -17.95
C THR A 166 -13.45 2.96 -16.91
N ILE A 167 -14.19 3.40 -15.90
CA ILE A 167 -13.63 4.11 -14.75
C ILE A 167 -13.50 3.12 -13.61
N VAL A 168 -12.33 3.13 -12.97
CA VAL A 168 -12.00 2.17 -11.94
C VAL A 168 -11.32 2.83 -10.76
N LYS A 169 -11.46 2.23 -9.58
CA LYS A 169 -10.75 2.61 -8.36
C LYS A 169 -9.78 1.51 -7.97
N ILE A 170 -8.54 1.88 -7.71
CA ILE A 170 -7.53 0.97 -7.15
C ILE A 170 -7.96 0.58 -5.74
N ILE A 171 -8.17 -0.72 -5.52
CA ILE A 171 -8.49 -1.29 -4.20
C ILE A 171 -7.39 -2.16 -3.63
N HIS A 172 -6.40 -2.52 -4.44
CA HIS A 172 -5.23 -3.27 -4.02
C HIS A 172 -4.04 -2.96 -4.93
N MET A 173 -2.86 -2.90 -4.33
CA MET A 173 -1.57 -2.78 -5.02
C MET A 173 -0.59 -3.79 -4.43
N GLU A 174 -0.05 -4.70 -5.25
CA GLU A 174 1.06 -5.55 -4.80
C GLU A 174 2.28 -4.69 -4.47
N ASP A 175 2.92 -5.01 -3.36
CA ASP A 175 4.19 -4.45 -2.88
C ASP A 175 5.40 -5.14 -3.54
N GLU A 176 5.22 -6.36 -4.04
CA GLU A 176 6.20 -7.15 -4.78
C GLU A 176 5.72 -7.49 -6.20
N PRO A 177 6.59 -7.42 -7.22
CA PRO A 177 8.01 -7.05 -7.17
C PRO A 177 8.30 -5.58 -6.85
N HIS A 178 9.30 -5.32 -6.00
CA HIS A 178 9.71 -3.97 -5.55
C HIS A 178 9.95 -2.95 -6.67
N ASP A 179 10.53 -3.36 -7.80
CA ASP A 179 10.79 -2.49 -8.95
C ASP A 179 9.49 -2.03 -9.62
N ILE A 180 8.52 -2.95 -9.76
CA ILE A 180 7.18 -2.66 -10.25
C ILE A 180 6.45 -1.73 -9.28
N TYR A 181 6.46 -2.03 -7.98
CA TYR A 181 5.82 -1.18 -6.97
C TYR A 181 6.42 0.24 -6.97
N LYS A 182 7.75 0.38 -7.01
CA LYS A 182 8.42 1.68 -7.12
C LYS A 182 8.03 2.43 -8.40
N SER A 183 7.90 1.72 -9.52
CA SER A 183 7.42 2.32 -10.79
C SER A 183 6.00 2.86 -10.66
N LEU A 184 5.09 2.09 -10.04
CA LEU A 184 3.70 2.51 -9.79
C LEU A 184 3.63 3.76 -8.91
N ILE A 185 4.42 3.81 -7.83
CA ILE A 185 4.49 4.99 -6.94
C ILE A 185 5.06 6.21 -7.69
N LYS A 186 6.10 6.03 -8.52
CA LYS A 186 6.66 7.11 -9.34
C LYS A 186 5.67 7.67 -10.37
N LYS A 187 4.74 6.84 -10.84
CA LYS A 187 3.61 7.23 -11.68
C LYS A 187 2.44 7.82 -10.89
N GLU A 188 2.63 8.05 -9.60
CA GLU A 188 1.62 8.61 -8.70
C GLU A 188 0.32 7.77 -8.65
N ILE A 189 0.45 6.45 -8.82
CA ILE A 189 -0.65 5.51 -8.58
C ILE A 189 -0.63 5.11 -7.12
N HIS A 190 -1.80 5.21 -6.51
CA HIS A 190 -1.94 5.01 -5.08
C HIS A 190 -3.21 4.20 -4.78
N MET A 191 -3.22 3.61 -3.60
CA MET A 191 -4.40 2.96 -3.08
C MET A 191 -5.57 3.93 -3.01
N GLY A 192 -6.70 3.60 -3.64
CA GLY A 192 -7.87 4.46 -3.78
C GLY A 192 -7.86 5.41 -4.98
N SER A 193 -6.78 5.47 -5.78
CA SER A 193 -6.73 6.27 -7.00
C SER A 193 -7.87 5.89 -7.95
N ILE A 194 -8.52 6.91 -8.53
CA ILE A 194 -9.58 6.74 -9.53
C ILE A 194 -8.98 7.04 -10.89
N MET A 195 -9.15 6.12 -11.84
CA MET A 195 -8.61 6.24 -13.18
C MET A 195 -9.64 5.89 -14.23
N LYS A 196 -9.62 6.64 -15.34
CA LYS A 196 -10.35 6.31 -16.57
C LYS A 196 -9.42 5.56 -17.50
N VAL A 197 -9.69 4.27 -17.72
CA VAL A 197 -9.00 3.46 -18.72
C VAL A 197 -9.43 3.96 -20.10
N GLN A 198 -8.50 4.38 -20.94
CA GLN A 198 -8.84 4.92 -22.26
C GLN A 198 -8.70 3.88 -23.36
N LYS A 199 -7.47 3.43 -23.61
CA LYS A 199 -7.15 2.51 -24.70
C LYS A 199 -6.09 1.52 -24.24
N GLN A 200 -6.22 0.27 -24.66
CA GLN A 200 -5.14 -0.70 -24.60
C GLN A 200 -4.51 -0.80 -26.00
N SER A 201 -3.22 -0.49 -26.11
CA SER A 201 -2.45 -0.61 -27.37
C SER A 201 -1.04 -1.11 -27.08
N ASN A 202 -0.49 -1.98 -27.93
CA ASN A 202 0.92 -2.44 -27.89
C ASN A 202 1.43 -2.84 -26.48
N GLY A 203 0.62 -3.57 -25.71
CA GLY A 203 1.04 -4.06 -24.38
C GLY A 203 1.05 -3.00 -23.27
N THR A 204 0.53 -1.80 -23.54
CA THR A 204 0.33 -0.74 -22.55
C THR A 204 -1.15 -0.39 -22.39
N ILE A 205 -1.52 0.06 -21.20
CA ILE A 205 -2.83 0.60 -20.83
C ILE A 205 -2.67 2.10 -20.63
N ASP A 206 -3.30 2.89 -21.50
CA ASP A 206 -3.39 4.34 -21.35
C ASP A 206 -4.53 4.67 -20.39
N TYR A 207 -4.25 5.50 -19.39
CA TYR A 207 -5.24 5.91 -18.40
C TYR A 207 -5.12 7.39 -18.06
N TYR A 208 -6.23 7.95 -17.58
CA TYR A 208 -6.32 9.32 -17.11
C TYR A 208 -6.67 9.35 -15.62
N THR A 209 -5.89 10.08 -14.83
CA THR A 209 -6.11 10.26 -13.38
C THR A 209 -5.70 11.67 -12.98
N GLU A 210 -6.51 12.35 -12.15
CA GLU A 210 -6.17 13.64 -11.52
C GLU A 210 -5.56 14.70 -12.48
N GLY A 211 -6.04 14.77 -13.73
CA GLY A 211 -5.52 15.71 -14.73
C GLY A 211 -4.41 15.19 -15.63
N LYS A 212 -3.83 14.02 -15.33
CA LYS A 212 -2.64 13.46 -15.98
C LYS A 212 -3.01 12.30 -16.90
N HIS A 213 -2.35 12.25 -18.06
CA HIS A 213 -2.41 11.12 -18.98
C HIS A 213 -1.14 10.28 -18.82
N LEU A 214 -1.30 9.01 -18.47
CA LEU A 214 -0.21 8.13 -18.07
C LEU A 214 -0.38 6.75 -18.70
N LYS A 215 0.73 5.98 -18.72
CA LYS A 215 0.79 4.64 -19.31
C LYS A 215 1.24 3.59 -18.30
N LEU A 216 0.56 2.46 -18.29
CA LEU A 216 0.97 1.25 -17.56
C LEU A 216 1.37 0.16 -18.54
N SER A 217 2.45 -0.55 -18.25
CA SER A 217 2.74 -1.82 -18.89
C SER A 217 1.76 -2.90 -18.42
N LYS A 218 1.60 -3.98 -19.19
CA LYS A 218 0.84 -5.15 -18.73
C LYS A 218 1.37 -5.74 -17.42
N LYS A 219 2.69 -5.68 -17.17
CA LYS A 219 3.30 -6.16 -15.91
C LYS A 219 2.82 -5.32 -14.74
N GLU A 220 2.87 -3.99 -14.85
CA GLU A 220 2.37 -3.08 -13.81
C GLU A 220 0.86 -3.26 -13.59
N ALA A 221 0.07 -3.35 -14.67
CA ALA A 221 -1.38 -3.53 -14.56
C ALA A 221 -1.80 -4.86 -13.92
N LYS A 222 -0.95 -5.91 -13.97
CA LYS A 222 -1.20 -7.18 -13.26
C LYS A 222 -1.08 -7.05 -11.74
N ASN A 223 -0.34 -6.05 -11.26
CA ASN A 223 -0.08 -5.81 -9.84
C ASN A 223 -1.11 -4.83 -9.21
N LEU A 224 -2.19 -4.53 -9.93
CA LEU A 224 -3.25 -3.63 -9.49
C LEU A 224 -4.59 -4.37 -9.55
N GLN A 225 -5.33 -4.40 -8.45
CA GLN A 225 -6.73 -4.80 -8.47
C GLN A 225 -7.64 -3.60 -8.28
N VAL A 226 -8.76 -3.64 -9.01
CA VAL A 226 -9.67 -2.52 -9.12
C VAL A 226 -11.12 -2.94 -9.02
N VAL A 227 -11.96 -1.98 -8.65
CA VAL A 227 -13.42 -2.06 -8.81
C VAL A 227 -13.85 -1.07 -9.87
N ILE A 228 -14.86 -1.46 -10.67
CA ILE A 228 -15.47 -0.57 -11.67
C ILE A 228 -16.41 0.39 -10.94
N ILE A 229 -16.32 1.67 -11.30
CA ILE A 229 -17.22 2.72 -10.82
C ILE A 229 -18.19 3.05 -11.95
N GLU A 230 -19.48 2.86 -11.72
CA GLU A 230 -20.54 3.13 -12.70
C GLU A 230 -21.25 4.47 -12.48
N GLN A 231 -21.20 5.05 -11.28
CA GLN A 231 -21.92 6.29 -10.94
C GLN A 231 -21.10 7.55 -11.26
N LEU A 232 -21.74 8.55 -11.89
CA LEU A 232 -21.11 9.81 -12.30
C LEU A 232 -20.56 10.64 -11.12
N ASP A 233 -21.15 10.52 -9.93
CA ASP A 233 -20.79 11.32 -8.75
C ASP A 233 -19.41 10.96 -8.17
N ASP A 234 -18.89 9.78 -8.51
CA ASP A 234 -17.56 9.31 -8.12
C ASP A 234 -16.47 9.64 -9.16
N ILE A 235 -16.83 10.25 -10.28
CA ILE A 235 -15.88 10.57 -11.36
C ILE A 235 -15.35 11.99 -11.14
N PRO A 236 -14.06 12.15 -10.79
CA PRO A 236 -13.48 13.47 -10.56
C PRO A 236 -13.13 14.15 -11.90
N MET A 237 -14.13 14.47 -12.74
CA MET A 237 -13.91 15.22 -13.97
C MET A 237 -13.43 16.64 -13.66
N GLY A 238 -12.28 17.02 -14.24
CA GLY A 238 -11.65 18.33 -14.03
C GLY A 238 -10.99 18.50 -12.66
N VAL A 239 -10.82 17.42 -11.89
CA VAL A 239 -10.07 17.45 -10.63
C VAL A 239 -8.58 17.29 -10.92
N ILE A 240 -7.79 18.14 -10.30
CA ILE A 240 -6.34 18.17 -10.39
C ILE A 240 -5.74 18.33 -8.99
N ARG A 241 -4.44 18.10 -8.86
CA ARG A 241 -3.71 18.41 -7.62
C ARG A 241 -3.54 19.92 -7.43
N LEU A 242 -3.52 20.38 -6.18
CA LEU A 242 -3.29 21.79 -5.84
C LEU A 242 -1.94 22.31 -6.37
N THR A 243 -0.95 21.44 -6.54
CA THR A 243 0.33 21.75 -7.18
C THR A 243 0.19 22.38 -8.57
N ALA A 244 -0.88 22.09 -9.30
CA ALA A 244 -1.16 22.60 -10.64
C ALA A 244 -1.92 23.94 -10.68
N LEU A 245 -2.27 24.51 -9.53
CA LEU A 245 -2.87 25.84 -9.42
C LEU A 245 -1.81 26.92 -9.74
N LYS A 246 -2.16 27.89 -10.58
CA LYS A 246 -1.29 29.02 -10.94
C LYS A 246 -1.64 30.27 -10.14
N SER A 247 -0.70 31.22 -10.08
CA SER A 247 -0.95 32.54 -9.52
C SER A 247 -2.10 33.20 -10.29
N ASN A 248 -3.06 33.80 -9.57
CA ASN A 248 -4.31 34.39 -10.07
C ASN A 248 -5.48 33.42 -10.36
N GLU A 249 -5.26 32.10 -10.26
CA GLU A 249 -6.35 31.14 -10.35
C GLU A 249 -7.00 30.93 -8.97
N LYS A 250 -8.31 30.63 -8.98
CA LYS A 250 -9.06 30.18 -7.80
C LYS A 250 -9.56 28.77 -8.04
N ALA A 251 -9.70 28.01 -6.97
CA ALA A 251 -10.23 26.66 -7.03
C ALA A 251 -11.10 26.33 -5.81
N ILE A 252 -11.85 25.24 -5.92
CA ILE A 252 -12.57 24.62 -4.81
C ILE A 252 -11.87 23.32 -4.47
N ILE A 253 -11.61 23.09 -3.18
CA ILE A 253 -11.11 21.81 -2.68
C ILE A 253 -12.19 20.76 -2.88
N THR A 254 -11.87 19.68 -3.60
CA THR A 254 -12.78 18.54 -3.80
C THR A 254 -12.54 17.44 -2.78
N GLY A 255 -11.34 17.38 -2.20
CA GLY A 255 -10.99 16.48 -1.13
C GLY A 255 -9.48 16.42 -0.90
N LEU A 256 -9.06 15.44 -0.10
CA LEU A 256 -7.66 15.05 0.02
C LEU A 256 -7.47 13.75 -0.74
N SER A 257 -6.31 13.60 -1.39
CA SER A 257 -5.89 12.35 -2.00
C SER A 257 -5.93 11.23 -0.96
N SER A 258 -6.22 10.01 -1.39
CA SER A 258 -6.20 8.80 -0.55
C SER A 258 -4.80 8.47 -0.01
N GLU A 259 -3.76 9.10 -0.55
CA GLU A 259 -2.41 9.14 -0.01
C GLU A 259 -2.30 9.88 1.31
N CYS A 260 -3.13 10.89 1.49
CA CYS A 260 -3.12 11.71 2.67
C CYS A 260 -3.72 10.91 3.83
N ARG A 261 -2.86 10.36 4.68
CA ARG A 261 -3.23 9.48 5.79
C ARG A 261 -2.71 9.98 7.13
N GLY A 262 -3.21 9.38 8.21
CA GLY A 262 -2.74 9.64 9.57
C GLY A 262 -2.68 11.12 9.95
N ILE A 263 -1.54 11.50 10.55
CA ILE A 263 -1.27 12.84 11.08
C ILE A 263 -1.34 13.92 9.99
N ASN A 264 -0.82 13.63 8.78
CA ASN A 264 -0.85 14.59 7.68
C ASN A 264 -2.28 14.94 7.26
N ARG A 265 -3.14 13.92 7.18
CA ARG A 265 -4.56 14.11 6.85
C ARG A 265 -5.26 14.94 7.91
N ARG A 266 -5.08 14.58 9.19
CA ARG A 266 -5.72 15.29 10.31
C ARG A 266 -5.30 16.77 10.33
N ARG A 267 -3.99 17.03 10.22
CA ARG A 267 -3.45 18.39 10.18
C ARG A 267 -4.03 19.21 9.02
N LEU A 268 -4.11 18.66 7.81
CA LEU A 268 -4.69 19.39 6.68
C LEU A 268 -6.19 19.68 6.89
N LEU A 269 -6.94 18.76 7.48
CA LEU A 269 -8.35 19.00 7.83
C LEU A 269 -8.50 20.08 8.91
N ASP A 270 -7.68 20.03 9.96
CA ASP A 270 -7.68 21.02 11.06
C ASP A 270 -7.31 22.42 10.53
N LEU A 271 -6.45 22.49 9.51
CA LEU A 271 -6.08 23.71 8.79
C LEU A 271 -7.15 24.20 7.80
N GLY A 272 -8.28 23.50 7.67
CA GLY A 272 -9.41 23.93 6.83
C GLY A 272 -9.37 23.45 5.38
N PHE A 273 -8.49 22.51 5.01
CA PHE A 273 -8.47 21.89 3.68
C PHE A 273 -9.60 20.83 3.54
N VAL A 274 -10.84 21.29 3.63
CA VAL A 274 -12.05 20.46 3.56
C VAL A 274 -12.80 20.69 2.25
N LYS A 275 -13.50 19.66 1.77
CA LYS A 275 -14.31 19.70 0.54
C LYS A 275 -15.26 20.91 0.54
N GLY A 276 -15.34 21.61 -0.60
CA GLY A 276 -16.16 22.80 -0.81
C GLY A 276 -15.46 24.12 -0.46
N THR A 277 -14.29 24.09 0.18
CA THR A 277 -13.58 25.32 0.56
C THR A 277 -12.88 25.96 -0.64
N LYS A 278 -13.02 27.28 -0.80
CA LYS A 278 -12.30 28.06 -1.82
C LYS A 278 -10.84 28.22 -1.41
N ILE A 279 -9.95 28.11 -2.39
CA ILE A 279 -8.50 28.23 -2.22
C ILE A 279 -7.90 29.04 -3.38
N SER A 280 -6.92 29.87 -3.06
CA SER A 280 -6.09 30.59 -4.03
C SER A 280 -4.65 30.69 -3.55
N ILE A 281 -3.71 30.95 -4.45
CA ILE A 281 -2.32 31.24 -4.06
C ILE A 281 -2.28 32.66 -3.48
N GLY A 282 -1.83 32.79 -2.24
CA GLY A 282 -1.63 34.08 -1.57
C GLY A 282 -0.23 34.64 -1.82
N MET A 283 0.80 33.81 -1.61
CA MET A 283 2.20 34.18 -1.83
C MET A 283 3.01 32.96 -2.26
N VAL A 284 4.00 33.16 -3.13
CA VAL A 284 4.97 32.13 -3.51
C VAL A 284 6.32 32.53 -2.93
N SER A 285 6.99 31.62 -2.21
CA SER A 285 8.35 31.85 -1.73
C SER A 285 9.29 32.19 -2.90
N PRO A 286 10.32 33.05 -2.72
CA PRO A 286 11.34 33.27 -3.73
C PRO A 286 11.98 31.97 -4.25
N MET A 287 12.03 30.92 -3.40
CA MET A 287 12.54 29.59 -3.76
C MET A 287 11.45 28.63 -4.29
N GLN A 288 10.27 29.13 -4.65
CA GLN A 288 9.10 28.39 -5.19
C GLN A 288 8.43 27.37 -4.25
N ASP A 289 9.13 26.87 -3.22
CA ASP A 289 8.63 25.98 -2.18
C ASP A 289 9.14 26.46 -0.80
N PRO A 290 8.30 26.54 0.26
CA PRO A 290 6.85 26.32 0.29
C PRO A 290 6.04 27.41 -0.43
N LYS A 291 4.79 27.09 -0.80
CA LYS A 291 3.79 28.03 -1.31
C LYS A 291 2.74 28.34 -0.23
N ALA A 292 2.34 29.61 -0.13
CA ALA A 292 1.28 30.05 0.78
C ALA A 292 -0.07 30.12 0.06
N PHE A 293 -1.07 29.45 0.62
CA PHE A 293 -2.43 29.40 0.11
C PHE A 293 -3.36 30.16 1.04
N LEU A 294 -4.27 30.94 0.46
CA LEU A 294 -5.34 31.60 1.19
C LEU A 294 -6.55 30.67 1.27
N ILE A 295 -6.95 30.34 2.49
CA ILE A 295 -8.13 29.52 2.81
C ILE A 295 -8.86 30.18 3.98
N ARG A 296 -10.15 30.49 3.81
CA ARG A 296 -10.98 31.10 4.87
C ARG A 296 -10.29 32.29 5.54
N GLU A 297 -9.80 33.24 4.75
CA GLU A 297 -9.05 34.42 5.22
C GLU A 297 -7.74 34.12 5.98
N THR A 298 -7.26 32.88 5.95
CA THR A 298 -6.01 32.47 6.60
C THR A 298 -4.97 32.07 5.56
N LEU A 299 -3.74 32.56 5.72
CA LEU A 299 -2.60 32.16 4.89
C LEU A 299 -1.88 30.95 5.49
N ILE A 300 -1.78 29.87 4.70
CA ILE A 300 -1.17 28.62 5.13
C ILE A 300 -0.06 28.24 4.15
N ALA A 301 1.18 28.17 4.66
CA ALA A 301 2.33 27.71 3.89
C ALA A 301 2.40 26.18 3.88
N LEU A 302 2.39 25.59 2.69
CA LEU A 302 2.55 24.16 2.47
C LEU A 302 3.73 23.88 1.55
N ARG A 303 4.46 22.82 1.85
CA ARG A 303 5.48 22.28 0.94
C ARG A 303 4.82 21.54 -0.22
N LYS A 304 5.56 21.38 -1.32
CA LYS A 304 5.11 20.67 -2.53
C LYS A 304 4.49 19.31 -2.19
N GLU A 305 5.13 18.51 -1.35
CA GLU A 305 4.66 17.19 -0.93
C GLU A 305 3.27 17.22 -0.28
N GLN A 306 2.95 18.29 0.47
CA GLN A 306 1.63 18.45 1.10
C GLN A 306 0.60 18.97 0.09
N THR A 307 1.00 19.90 -0.78
CA THR A 307 0.11 20.41 -1.84
C THR A 307 -0.30 19.33 -2.83
N ASP A 308 0.56 18.34 -3.06
CA ASP A 308 0.28 17.23 -3.97
C ASP A 308 -0.80 16.28 -3.43
N MET A 309 -1.04 16.32 -2.12
CA MET A 309 -2.08 15.53 -1.44
C MET A 309 -3.46 16.20 -1.45
N ILE A 310 -3.60 17.41 -1.99
CA ILE A 310 -4.86 18.17 -1.99
C ILE A 310 -5.45 18.17 -3.39
N LEU A 311 -6.71 17.73 -3.50
CA LEU A 311 -7.45 17.66 -4.76
C LEU A 311 -8.35 18.90 -4.89
N ILE A 312 -8.31 19.52 -6.07
CA ILE A 312 -9.04 20.75 -6.37
C ILE A 312 -9.74 20.66 -7.72
N LYS A 313 -10.80 21.45 -7.89
CA LYS A 313 -11.39 21.78 -9.19
C LYS A 313 -11.21 23.28 -9.41
N LYS A 314 -10.57 23.68 -10.52
CA LYS A 314 -10.43 25.10 -10.86
C LYS A 314 -11.81 25.71 -11.04
N LEU A 315 -11.97 26.93 -10.54
CA LEU A 315 -13.13 27.74 -10.87
C LEU A 315 -12.86 28.32 -12.26
N ASP A 316 -13.79 28.11 -13.18
CA ASP A 316 -13.76 28.83 -14.44
C ASP A 316 -13.80 30.33 -14.10
N HIS A 317 -13.00 31.13 -14.81
CA HIS A 317 -13.10 32.58 -14.69
C HIS A 317 -14.52 32.96 -15.09
N ASP A 318 -15.36 33.30 -14.10
CA ASP A 318 -16.58 34.06 -14.39
C ASP A 318 -16.12 35.32 -15.11
N THR A 319 -16.42 35.38 -16.40
CA THR A 319 -16.55 36.60 -17.16
C THR A 319 -17.62 37.44 -16.47
N LYS A 320 -17.20 38.31 -15.56
CA LYS A 320 -17.91 39.51 -15.13
C LYS A 320 -16.98 40.47 -14.43
#